data_AF-A0A7C5TQ98-F1
#
_entry.id   AF-A0A7C5TQ98-F1
#
_cell.length_a   1.000
_cell.length_b   1.000
_cell.length_c   1.000
_cell.angle_alpha   90.00
_cell.angle_beta   90.00
_cell.angle_gamma   90.00
#
_symmetry.space_group_name_H-M   'P 1'
#
loop_
_entity.id
_entity.type
_entity.pdbx_description
1 polymer ?
#
loop_
_entity_poly.entity_id
_entity_poly.type
_entity_poly.pdbx_seq_one_letter_code
_entity_poly.pdbx_strand_id
1 'polypeptide(L)'
;MPSPTAAAGRSSAASCVAPARPPPADVEGRRPQAPPALARRRAGVLLHATSLPGPGPQGRIGAAAHHFLDWLAAGGFTVWQLLPLGPVHGDGSPYQALSSHAGEPALISAAAAAEAGLGPPADDAVTVDGEWAEAALARFEADAPEALRAARAAFERAARGWLEDWALFAALREAHGGAPWWEWPAPLRDREPRALRAARRAHARALARHRHVQFVFERQWQALRAAARARGILLFGDLPLFVALDSADVWAHRALFALDAEGRPTRVAGVPPDYFSETGQLWGNPLYEWEAHTRERFRWWVERLRTQLARFDLVRIDHFRGLEACWEIPAGART
;
A
#
# COMPACT_ATOMS: atom_id res chain seq x y z
N MET A 1 -20.31 -38.96 40.20
CA MET A 1 -20.71 -37.93 39.23
C MET A 1 -19.43 -37.41 38.57
N PRO A 2 -18.95 -38.02 37.47
CA PRO A 2 -17.78 -37.50 36.77
C PRO A 2 -18.18 -36.33 35.86
N SER A 3 -17.37 -35.28 35.87
CA SER A 3 -17.54 -34.06 35.09
C SER A 3 -17.37 -34.32 33.58
N PRO A 4 -18.14 -33.65 32.70
CA PRO A 4 -17.98 -33.82 31.27
C PRO A 4 -16.78 -32.97 30.77
N THR A 5 -15.78 -33.65 30.22
CA THR A 5 -14.73 -33.09 29.39
C THR A 5 -15.33 -32.30 28.22
N ALA A 6 -14.99 -31.01 28.14
CA ALA A 6 -15.30 -30.17 27.00
C ALA A 6 -14.58 -30.71 25.76
N ALA A 7 -15.35 -31.06 24.73
CA ALA A 7 -14.84 -31.45 23.44
C ALA A 7 -14.19 -30.22 22.77
N ALA A 8 -12.87 -30.24 22.62
CA ALA A 8 -12.16 -29.31 21.74
C ALA A 8 -12.64 -29.55 20.31
N GLY A 9 -13.45 -28.62 19.80
CA GLY A 9 -13.88 -28.61 18.40
C GLY A 9 -12.65 -28.52 17.50
N ARG A 10 -12.49 -29.51 16.61
CA ARG A 10 -11.46 -29.47 15.57
C ARG A 10 -11.82 -28.38 14.57
N SER A 11 -11.18 -27.22 14.68
CA SER A 11 -11.11 -26.25 13.59
C SER A 11 -10.17 -26.84 12.54
N SER A 12 -10.70 -27.25 11.38
CA SER A 12 -9.88 -27.73 10.28
C SER A 12 -9.28 -26.53 9.55
N ALA A 13 -7.96 -26.55 9.29
CA ALA A 13 -7.36 -25.73 8.25
C ALA A 13 -8.03 -26.07 6.91
N ALA A 14 -9.00 -25.28 6.48
CA ALA A 14 -9.56 -25.41 5.14
C ALA A 14 -8.58 -24.77 4.16
N SER A 15 -8.22 -25.49 3.09
CA SER A 15 -7.43 -24.92 2.00
C SER A 15 -8.29 -23.92 1.23
N CYS A 16 -8.06 -22.62 1.44
CA CYS A 16 -8.74 -21.55 0.73
C CYS A 16 -8.21 -21.36 -0.71
N VAL A 17 -7.20 -22.13 -1.14
CA VAL A 17 -6.54 -21.99 -2.45
C VAL A 17 -7.01 -23.09 -3.40
N ALA A 18 -7.36 -22.72 -4.63
CA ALA A 18 -7.72 -23.67 -5.69
C ALA A 18 -6.51 -24.57 -6.03
N PRO A 19 -6.72 -25.86 -6.38
CA PRO A 19 -5.63 -26.79 -6.67
C PRO A 19 -4.74 -26.27 -7.81
N ALA A 20 -3.44 -26.26 -7.58
CA ALA A 20 -2.46 -25.81 -8.57
C ALA A 20 -2.53 -26.66 -9.85
N ARG A 21 -2.57 -26.01 -11.02
CA ARG A 21 -2.32 -26.70 -12.29
C ARG A 21 -0.86 -27.18 -12.32
N PRO A 22 -0.58 -28.40 -12.82
CA PRO A 22 0.79 -28.86 -13.00
C PRO A 22 1.55 -27.89 -13.93
N PRO A 23 2.84 -27.65 -13.68
CA PRO A 23 3.65 -26.80 -14.54
C PRO A 23 3.70 -27.37 -15.97
N PRO A 24 3.82 -26.52 -17.01
CA PRO A 24 4.01 -26.99 -18.38
C PRO A 24 5.27 -27.87 -18.48
N ALA A 25 5.23 -28.88 -19.35
CA ALA A 25 6.24 -29.95 -19.47
C ALA A 25 7.66 -29.48 -19.88
N ASP A 26 7.86 -28.18 -20.14
CA ASP A 26 9.06 -27.64 -20.77
C ASP A 26 10.08 -27.05 -19.77
N VAL A 27 9.98 -27.38 -18.47
CA VAL A 27 10.82 -26.80 -17.40
C VAL A 27 11.92 -27.76 -16.90
N GLU A 28 12.09 -28.93 -17.52
CA GLU A 28 13.22 -29.81 -17.20
C GLU A 28 14.47 -29.37 -17.98
N GLY A 29 15.43 -28.74 -17.29
CA GLY A 29 16.82 -28.59 -17.79
C GLY A 29 17.41 -27.18 -17.84
N ARG A 30 16.62 -26.10 -17.64
CA ARG A 30 17.19 -24.74 -17.50
C ARG A 30 17.41 -24.43 -16.03
N ARG A 31 18.68 -24.41 -15.57
CA ARG A 31 19.00 -23.73 -14.30
C ARG A 31 18.61 -22.25 -14.46
N PRO A 32 17.67 -21.71 -13.66
CA PRO A 32 17.35 -20.30 -13.75
C PRO A 32 18.62 -19.50 -13.44
N GLN A 33 19.02 -18.62 -14.36
CA GLN A 33 20.06 -17.64 -14.04
C GLN A 33 19.52 -16.75 -12.94
N ALA A 34 20.28 -16.58 -11.86
CA ALA A 34 19.89 -15.69 -10.78
C ALA A 34 19.70 -14.28 -11.36
N PRO A 35 18.58 -13.59 -11.05
CA PRO A 35 18.36 -12.23 -11.55
C PRO A 35 19.54 -11.33 -11.13
N PRO A 36 19.88 -10.25 -11.89
CA PRO A 36 21.08 -9.44 -11.62
C PRO A 36 21.18 -8.90 -10.18
N ALA A 37 20.04 -8.64 -9.55
CA ALA A 37 19.97 -8.25 -8.14
C ALA A 37 20.54 -9.32 -7.19
N LEU A 38 20.41 -10.61 -7.52
CA LEU A 38 20.83 -11.76 -6.73
C LEU A 38 22.11 -12.45 -7.27
N ALA A 39 22.71 -11.92 -8.34
CA ALA A 39 23.88 -12.52 -8.98
C ALA A 39 25.19 -12.42 -8.16
N ARG A 40 25.21 -11.64 -7.08
CA ARG A 40 26.37 -11.49 -6.18
C ARG A 40 25.93 -11.34 -4.73
N ARG A 41 26.85 -11.60 -3.78
CA ARG A 41 26.65 -11.31 -2.35
C ARG A 41 26.47 -9.79 -2.15
N ARG A 42 25.52 -9.41 -1.29
CA ARG A 42 25.19 -8.03 -0.96
C ARG A 42 24.93 -7.90 0.54
N ALA A 43 25.14 -6.70 1.07
CA ALA A 43 24.66 -6.28 2.38
C ALA A 43 23.75 -5.06 2.21
N GLY A 44 22.84 -4.87 3.15
CA GLY A 44 21.93 -3.74 3.18
C GLY A 44 21.47 -3.39 4.59
N VAL A 45 20.73 -2.30 4.70
CA VAL A 45 20.19 -1.79 5.96
C VAL A 45 18.67 -1.68 5.86
N LEU A 46 17.99 -2.12 6.91
CA LEU A 46 16.57 -1.87 7.13
C LEU A 46 16.41 -0.57 7.91
N LEU A 47 15.82 0.45 7.28
CA LEU A 47 15.46 1.71 7.92
C LEU A 47 14.25 2.28 7.20
N HIS A 48 13.13 2.48 7.90
CA HIS A 48 11.98 3.11 7.26
C HIS A 48 12.18 4.62 7.12
N ALA A 49 11.56 5.24 6.10
CA ALA A 49 11.75 6.66 5.81
C ALA A 49 11.26 7.56 6.96
N THR A 50 10.26 7.13 7.71
CA THR A 50 9.78 7.85 8.92
C THR A 50 10.83 7.93 10.03
N SER A 51 11.85 7.07 10.02
CA SER A 51 12.92 7.05 11.02
C SER A 51 14.12 7.92 10.65
N LEU A 52 14.13 8.54 9.47
CA LEU A 52 15.18 9.48 9.09
C LEU A 52 15.13 10.72 10.00
N PRO A 53 16.29 11.30 10.35
CA PRO A 53 16.32 12.51 11.17
C PRO A 53 15.78 13.72 10.39
N GLY A 54 15.23 14.69 11.11
CA GLY A 54 14.76 15.95 10.54
C GLY A 54 14.05 16.83 11.58
N PRO A 55 13.74 18.09 11.23
CA PRO A 55 13.11 19.05 12.15
C PRO A 55 11.61 18.80 12.40
N GLY A 56 10.98 17.89 11.63
CA GLY A 56 9.57 17.53 11.79
C GLY A 56 9.33 16.35 12.74
N PRO A 57 8.04 15.97 12.96
CA PRO A 57 7.67 14.87 13.85
C PRO A 57 8.11 13.49 13.35
N GLN A 58 8.46 13.37 12.07
CA GLN A 58 8.94 12.13 11.45
C GLN A 58 9.87 12.43 10.27
N GLY A 59 10.65 11.42 9.88
CA GLY A 59 11.48 11.43 8.70
C GLY A 59 10.67 11.49 7.39
N ARG A 60 11.30 12.08 6.38
CA ARG A 60 10.69 12.38 5.06
C ARG A 60 11.67 12.08 3.93
N ILE A 61 11.17 12.01 2.71
CA ILE A 61 11.95 11.79 1.47
C ILE A 61 12.55 13.14 1.01
N GLY A 62 13.40 13.72 1.85
CA GLY A 62 14.11 14.97 1.60
C GLY A 62 15.64 14.79 1.70
N ALA A 63 16.35 15.85 2.10
CA ALA A 63 17.81 15.85 2.19
C ALA A 63 18.38 14.70 3.05
N ALA A 64 17.72 14.36 4.17
CA ALA A 64 18.13 13.26 5.05
C ALA A 64 18.11 11.90 4.34
N ALA A 65 17.16 11.65 3.43
CA ALA A 65 17.10 10.41 2.65
C ALA A 65 18.29 10.30 1.67
N HIS A 66 18.65 11.42 1.03
CA HIS A 66 19.82 11.48 0.15
C HIS A 66 21.13 11.32 0.92
N HIS A 67 21.24 11.95 2.09
CA HIS A 67 22.38 11.76 2.98
C HIS A 67 22.52 10.30 3.44
N PHE A 68 21.40 9.64 3.74
CA PHE A 68 21.41 8.21 4.08
C PHE A 68 21.89 7.33 2.92
N LEU A 69 21.54 7.65 1.67
CA LEU A 69 22.09 6.97 0.50
C LEU A 69 23.60 7.16 0.37
N ASP A 70 24.12 8.36 0.65
CA ASP A 70 25.57 8.62 0.64
C ASP A 70 26.29 7.80 1.72
N TRP A 71 25.70 7.74 2.92
CA TRP A 71 26.23 6.92 4.01
C TRP A 71 26.22 5.41 3.66
N LEU A 72 25.13 4.91 3.08
CA LEU A 72 25.06 3.52 2.61
C LEU A 72 26.15 3.21 1.59
N ALA A 73 26.32 4.09 0.60
CA ALA A 73 27.34 3.93 -0.44
C ALA A 73 28.77 3.96 0.15
N ALA A 74 29.05 4.89 1.05
CA ALA A 74 30.33 4.97 1.75
C ALA A 74 30.63 3.72 2.60
N GLY A 75 29.59 3.12 3.20
CA GLY A 75 29.70 1.86 3.94
C GLY A 75 29.75 0.60 3.07
N GLY A 76 29.67 0.72 1.73
CA GLY A 76 29.66 -0.42 0.82
C GLY A 76 28.35 -1.22 0.80
N PHE A 77 27.28 -0.70 1.41
CA PHE A 77 25.95 -1.28 1.33
C PHE A 77 25.35 -1.07 -0.06
N THR A 78 24.59 -2.06 -0.55
CA THR A 78 23.99 -2.00 -1.90
C THR A 78 22.49 -2.28 -1.89
N VAL A 79 21.87 -2.35 -0.71
CA VAL A 79 20.43 -2.54 -0.53
C VAL A 79 19.95 -1.64 0.61
N TRP A 80 18.86 -0.91 0.38
CA TRP A 80 18.09 -0.23 1.43
C TRP A 80 16.70 -0.86 1.50
N GLN A 81 16.40 -1.52 2.61
CA GLN A 81 15.09 -2.10 2.86
C GLN A 81 14.18 -1.12 3.59
N LEU A 82 12.94 -1.01 3.13
CA LEU A 82 11.88 -0.20 3.73
C LEU A 82 10.65 -1.05 4.05
N LEU A 83 9.90 -0.61 5.05
CA LEU A 83 8.53 -1.05 5.30
C LEU A 83 7.57 -0.50 4.21
N PRO A 84 6.30 -0.93 4.17
CA PRO A 84 5.32 -0.41 3.21
C PRO A 84 5.18 1.11 3.26
N LEU A 85 4.86 1.74 2.14
CA LEU A 85 4.80 3.20 1.99
C LEU A 85 3.36 3.74 1.93
N GLY A 86 2.37 2.90 2.19
CA GLY A 86 0.96 3.25 2.06
C GLY A 86 0.51 4.22 3.17
N PRO A 87 -0.53 5.04 2.92
CA PRO A 87 -1.11 5.89 3.95
C PRO A 87 -1.63 5.05 5.12
N VAL A 88 -1.21 5.34 6.34
CA VAL A 88 -1.52 4.53 7.53
C VAL A 88 -2.83 4.93 8.20
N HIS A 89 -3.43 4.02 8.96
CA HIS A 89 -4.49 4.37 9.91
C HIS A 89 -3.92 5.11 11.13
N GLY A 90 -4.80 5.51 12.06
CA GLY A 90 -4.40 6.24 13.28
C GLY A 90 -3.49 5.47 14.23
N ASP A 91 -3.33 4.15 14.06
CA ASP A 91 -2.38 3.33 14.81
C ASP A 91 -0.93 3.46 14.30
N GLY A 92 -0.73 4.11 13.14
CA GLY A 92 0.57 4.33 12.52
C GLY A 92 1.18 3.08 11.87
N SER A 93 0.45 1.97 11.75
CA SER A 93 0.99 0.71 11.24
C SER A 93 1.11 0.71 9.71
N PRO A 94 2.32 0.56 9.13
CA PRO A 94 2.50 0.44 7.68
C PRO A 94 1.83 -0.81 7.07
N TYR A 95 1.50 -1.80 7.89
CA TYR A 95 0.85 -3.05 7.45
C TYR A 95 -0.68 -2.95 7.43
N GLN A 96 -1.24 -1.85 7.93
CA GLN A 96 -2.66 -1.51 7.84
C GLN A 96 -2.78 -0.19 7.07
N ALA A 97 -2.64 -0.27 5.75
CA ALA A 97 -2.68 0.89 4.88
C ALA A 97 -4.09 1.11 4.29
N LEU A 98 -4.48 2.38 4.18
CA LEU A 98 -5.70 2.85 3.50
C LEU A 98 -5.69 2.56 1.99
N SER A 99 -4.52 2.26 1.42
CA SER A 99 -4.37 1.81 0.05
C SER A 99 -3.08 1.01 -0.13
N SER A 100 -3.14 -0.08 -0.88
CA SER A 100 -1.96 -0.83 -1.31
C SER A 100 -1.18 -0.15 -2.44
N HIS A 101 -1.70 0.94 -3.00
CA HIS A 101 -1.13 1.67 -4.13
C HIS A 101 -0.71 3.10 -3.80
N ALA A 102 -1.45 3.82 -2.97
CA ALA A 102 -1.10 5.20 -2.63
C ALA A 102 0.22 5.28 -1.83
N GLY A 103 0.87 6.44 -1.87
CA GLY A 103 1.99 6.79 -1.00
C GLY A 103 1.54 7.67 0.17
N GLU A 104 2.13 7.47 1.34
CA GLU A 104 1.91 8.22 2.57
C GLU A 104 2.30 9.71 2.39
N PRO A 105 1.32 10.64 2.40
CA PRO A 105 1.61 12.07 2.28
C PRO A 105 2.61 12.60 3.30
N ALA A 106 2.62 12.06 4.52
CA ALA A 106 3.53 12.49 5.58
C ALA A 106 5.02 12.19 5.28
N LEU A 107 5.32 11.36 4.26
CA LEU A 107 6.69 11.13 3.78
C LEU A 107 7.19 12.20 2.80
N ILE A 108 6.33 13.09 2.30
CA ILE A 108 6.72 14.16 1.38
C ILE A 108 7.52 15.23 2.14
N SER A 109 8.70 15.62 1.64
CA SER A 109 9.38 16.83 2.10
C SER A 109 8.79 18.06 1.44
N ALA A 110 8.27 19.01 2.23
CA ALA A 110 7.72 20.26 1.73
C ALA A 110 8.81 21.13 1.05
N ALA A 111 10.02 21.18 1.61
CA ALA A 111 11.16 21.86 1.00
C ALA A 111 11.52 21.28 -0.37
N ALA A 112 11.69 19.95 -0.47
CA ALA A 112 12.01 19.32 -1.75
C ALA A 112 10.88 19.49 -2.78
N ALA A 113 9.62 19.55 -2.34
CA ALA A 113 8.49 19.86 -3.21
C ALA A 113 8.54 21.32 -3.70
N ALA A 114 8.87 22.27 -2.83
CA ALA A 114 9.02 23.67 -3.18
C ALA A 114 10.13 23.89 -4.22
N GLU A 115 11.31 23.30 -4.00
CA GLU A 115 12.44 23.34 -4.92
C GLU A 115 12.10 22.75 -6.29
N ALA A 116 11.28 21.69 -6.33
CA ALA A 116 10.81 21.06 -7.55
C ALA A 116 9.66 21.82 -8.24
N GLY A 117 9.20 22.95 -7.69
CA GLY A 117 8.05 23.70 -8.21
C GLY A 117 6.71 22.97 -8.05
N LEU A 118 6.64 22.04 -7.10
CA LEU A 118 5.49 21.17 -6.80
C LEU A 118 4.72 21.57 -5.54
N GLY A 119 5.21 22.59 -4.82
CA GLY A 119 4.58 23.11 -3.61
C GLY A 119 4.86 24.60 -3.40
N PRO A 120 4.20 25.23 -2.42
CA PRO A 120 4.55 26.58 -1.98
C PRO A 120 5.97 26.60 -1.39
N PRO A 121 6.63 27.77 -1.33
CA PRO A 121 7.88 27.93 -0.59
C PRO A 121 7.75 27.38 0.83
N ALA A 122 8.65 26.47 1.21
CA ALA A 122 8.61 25.77 2.49
C ALA A 122 10.01 25.31 2.88
N ASP A 123 10.23 25.15 4.18
CA ASP A 123 11.42 24.49 4.73
C ASP A 123 11.11 23.04 5.13
N ASP A 124 12.11 22.35 5.68
CA ASP A 124 11.97 20.94 6.11
C ASP A 124 11.13 20.77 7.39
N ALA A 125 10.78 21.84 8.12
CA ALA A 125 9.93 21.77 9.30
C ALA A 125 8.44 21.71 8.94
N VAL A 126 8.06 22.29 7.79
CA VAL A 126 6.68 22.30 7.28
C VAL A 126 6.16 20.87 7.08
N THR A 127 4.94 20.63 7.56
CA THR A 127 4.23 19.36 7.39
C THR A 127 3.29 19.44 6.19
N VAL A 128 3.18 18.33 5.45
CA VAL A 128 2.27 18.19 4.31
C VAL A 128 0.90 17.78 4.84
N ASP A 129 0.05 18.77 5.10
CA ASP A 129 -1.33 18.62 5.55
C ASP A 129 -2.33 19.08 4.47
N GLY A 130 -3.61 19.24 4.85
CA GLY A 130 -4.66 19.70 3.95
C GLY A 130 -4.44 21.11 3.41
N GLU A 131 -3.93 22.04 4.23
CA GLU A 131 -3.68 23.42 3.84
C GLU A 131 -2.52 23.51 2.86
N TRP A 132 -1.41 22.81 3.17
CA TRP A 132 -0.28 22.70 2.26
C TRP A 132 -0.69 22.10 0.92
N ALA A 133 -1.50 21.03 0.95
CA ALA A 133 -1.92 20.33 -0.26
C ALA A 133 -2.85 21.19 -1.15
N GLU A 134 -3.70 22.03 -0.55
CA GLU A 134 -4.50 23.01 -1.29
C GLU A 134 -3.64 24.09 -1.93
N ALA A 135 -2.68 24.64 -1.19
CA ALA A 135 -1.76 25.65 -1.70
C ALA A 135 -0.86 25.10 -2.83
N ALA A 136 -0.35 23.87 -2.67
CA ALA A 136 0.44 23.18 -3.68
C ALA A 136 -0.35 22.96 -4.97
N LEU A 137 -1.60 22.48 -4.87
CA LEU A 137 -2.48 22.30 -6.02
C LEU A 137 -2.78 23.63 -6.72
N ALA A 138 -3.16 24.67 -5.97
CA ALA A 138 -3.47 25.98 -6.55
C ALA A 138 -2.28 26.58 -7.31
N ARG A 139 -1.07 26.48 -6.74
CA ARG A 139 0.16 26.91 -7.40
C ARG A 139 0.45 26.10 -8.66
N PHE A 140 0.26 24.78 -8.61
CA PHE A 140 0.44 23.93 -9.79
C PHE A 140 -0.54 24.30 -10.90
N GLU A 141 -1.81 24.55 -10.57
CA GLU A 141 -2.82 24.93 -11.54
C GLU A 141 -2.51 26.27 -12.20
N ALA A 142 -2.11 27.27 -11.42
CA ALA A 142 -1.74 28.60 -11.89
C ALA A 142 -0.50 28.56 -12.81
N ASP A 143 0.62 28.06 -12.31
CA ASP A 143 1.94 28.40 -12.88
C ASP A 143 2.83 27.20 -13.21
N ALA A 144 2.32 25.95 -13.15
CA ALA A 144 3.16 24.79 -13.45
C ALA A 144 3.72 24.85 -14.89
N PRO A 145 5.05 24.69 -15.07
CA PRO A 145 5.66 24.51 -16.38
C PRO A 145 5.04 23.34 -17.15
N GLU A 146 5.05 23.42 -18.48
CA GLU A 146 4.48 22.39 -19.36
C GLU A 146 5.10 21.00 -19.09
N ALA A 147 6.40 20.94 -18.81
CA ALA A 147 7.08 19.69 -18.45
C ALA A 147 6.47 19.02 -17.19
N LEU A 148 6.09 19.80 -16.18
CA LEU A 148 5.45 19.28 -14.97
C LEU A 148 3.99 18.88 -15.22
N ARG A 149 3.26 19.62 -16.08
CA ARG A 149 1.91 19.23 -16.51
C ARG A 149 1.93 17.91 -17.29
N ALA A 150 2.87 17.75 -18.21
CA ALA A 150 3.08 16.51 -18.96
C ALA A 150 3.48 15.34 -18.04
N ALA A 151 4.35 15.58 -17.06
CA ALA A 151 4.74 14.57 -16.06
C ALA A 151 3.54 14.13 -15.20
N ARG A 152 2.68 15.07 -14.78
CA ARG A 152 1.45 14.75 -14.05
C ARG A 152 0.49 13.92 -14.90
N ALA A 153 0.26 14.30 -16.14
CA ALA A 153 -0.59 13.53 -17.05
C ALA A 153 -0.04 12.11 -17.31
N ALA A 154 1.29 11.95 -17.40
CA ALA A 154 1.93 10.64 -17.53
C ALA A 154 1.73 9.78 -16.28
N PHE A 155 1.90 10.37 -15.09
CA PHE A 155 1.61 9.71 -13.81
C PHE A 155 0.14 9.26 -13.73
N GLU A 156 -0.81 10.16 -13.99
CA GLU A 156 -2.24 9.85 -13.93
C GLU A 156 -2.63 8.74 -14.92
N ARG A 157 -2.03 8.70 -16.12
CA ARG A 157 -2.21 7.59 -17.07
C ARG A 157 -1.66 6.27 -16.54
N ALA A 158 -0.46 6.27 -15.96
CA ALA A 158 0.15 5.06 -15.41
C ALA A 158 -0.59 4.56 -14.16
N ALA A 159 -1.13 5.47 -13.36
CA ALA A 159 -1.84 5.20 -12.11
C ALA A 159 -3.36 4.99 -12.29
N ARG A 160 -3.87 5.01 -13.52
CA ARG A 160 -5.31 4.96 -13.83
C ARG A 160 -6.07 3.78 -13.21
N GLY A 161 -5.37 2.68 -12.90
CA GLY A 161 -5.95 1.48 -12.31
C GLY A 161 -6.37 1.64 -10.85
N TRP A 162 -5.82 2.63 -10.13
CA TRP A 162 -6.03 2.79 -8.69
C TRP A 162 -6.28 4.24 -8.25
N LEU A 163 -5.72 5.22 -8.96
CA LEU A 163 -5.69 6.62 -8.50
C LEU A 163 -7.07 7.24 -8.33
N GLU A 164 -8.02 6.90 -9.22
CA GLU A 164 -9.38 7.42 -9.18
C GLU A 164 -10.18 6.88 -8.01
N ASP A 165 -10.02 5.59 -7.72
CA ASP A 165 -10.67 4.97 -6.56
C ASP A 165 -10.04 5.45 -5.26
N TRP A 166 -8.70 5.58 -5.20
CA TRP A 166 -8.02 6.22 -4.07
C TRP A 166 -8.50 7.65 -3.81
N ALA A 167 -8.48 8.51 -4.84
CA ALA A 167 -8.84 9.92 -4.66
C ALA A 167 -10.30 10.09 -4.20
N LEU A 168 -11.22 9.27 -4.71
CA LEU A 168 -12.61 9.29 -4.27
C LEU A 168 -12.78 8.70 -2.87
N PHE A 169 -12.11 7.59 -2.56
CA PHE A 169 -12.11 6.98 -1.23
C PHE A 169 -11.61 7.97 -0.17
N ALA A 170 -10.45 8.58 -0.41
CA ALA A 170 -9.84 9.53 0.52
C ALA A 170 -10.72 10.76 0.75
N ALA A 171 -11.30 11.32 -0.33
CA ALA A 171 -12.20 12.46 -0.23
C ALA A 171 -13.52 12.14 0.51
N LEU A 172 -14.08 10.95 0.27
CA LEU A 172 -15.28 10.50 0.98
C LEU A 172 -14.98 10.23 2.46
N ARG A 173 -13.85 9.61 2.76
CA ARG A 173 -13.40 9.37 4.13
C ARG A 173 -13.22 10.69 4.88
N GLU A 174 -12.59 11.69 4.26
CA GLU A 174 -12.48 13.05 4.81
C GLU A 174 -13.87 13.69 5.06
N ALA A 175 -14.76 13.63 4.06
CA ALA A 175 -16.11 14.18 4.16
C ALA A 175 -16.98 13.53 5.25
N HIS A 176 -16.66 12.30 5.66
CA HIS A 176 -17.33 11.56 6.73
C HIS A 176 -16.49 11.51 8.03
N GLY A 177 -15.57 12.46 8.23
CA GLY A 177 -14.83 12.60 9.50
C GLY A 177 -13.89 11.43 9.81
N GLY A 178 -13.41 10.72 8.79
CA GLY A 178 -12.55 9.54 8.95
C GLY A 178 -13.29 8.22 9.15
N ALA A 179 -14.64 8.22 9.11
CA ALA A 179 -15.43 7.01 9.27
C ALA A 179 -15.09 5.97 8.19
N PRO A 180 -15.06 4.67 8.55
CA PRO A 180 -14.73 3.61 7.61
C PRO A 180 -15.82 3.45 6.56
N TRP A 181 -15.48 2.91 5.39
CA TRP A 181 -16.38 2.90 4.24
C TRP A 181 -17.69 2.13 4.43
N TRP A 182 -17.72 1.12 5.31
CA TRP A 182 -18.94 0.36 5.62
C TRP A 182 -19.96 1.15 6.46
N GLU A 183 -19.57 2.30 7.01
CA GLU A 183 -20.44 3.22 7.77
C GLU A 183 -20.97 4.39 6.92
N TRP A 184 -20.50 4.51 5.67
CA TRP A 184 -21.01 5.53 4.75
C TRP A 184 -22.45 5.24 4.32
N PRO A 185 -23.20 6.24 3.84
CA PRO A 185 -24.51 6.02 3.24
C PRO A 185 -24.47 4.90 2.19
N ALA A 186 -25.45 4.00 2.23
CA ALA A 186 -25.48 2.79 1.39
C ALA A 186 -25.16 3.05 -0.10
N PRO A 187 -25.67 4.12 -0.76
CA PRO A 187 -25.31 4.39 -2.16
C PRO A 187 -23.81 4.66 -2.40
N LEU A 188 -23.09 5.19 -1.42
CA LEU A 188 -21.64 5.42 -1.50
C LEU A 188 -20.84 4.18 -1.09
N ARG A 189 -21.26 3.49 -0.02
CA ARG A 189 -20.70 2.21 0.43
C ARG A 189 -20.77 1.15 -0.68
N ASP A 190 -21.92 1.04 -1.32
CA ASP A 190 -22.22 0.04 -2.36
C ASP A 190 -21.83 0.54 -3.76
N ARG A 191 -21.21 1.73 -3.84
CA ARG A 191 -20.65 2.31 -5.06
C ARG A 191 -21.67 2.43 -6.19
N GLU A 192 -22.89 2.84 -5.85
CA GLU A 192 -23.93 3.07 -6.84
C GLU A 192 -23.49 4.12 -7.87
N PRO A 193 -23.57 3.85 -9.18
CA PRO A 193 -23.01 4.74 -10.20
C PRO A 193 -23.53 6.18 -10.14
N ARG A 194 -24.79 6.38 -9.76
CA ARG A 194 -25.39 7.72 -9.61
C ARG A 194 -24.81 8.47 -8.41
N ALA A 195 -24.71 7.80 -7.26
CA ALA A 195 -24.13 8.38 -6.05
C ALA A 195 -22.65 8.72 -6.24
N LEU A 196 -21.86 7.83 -6.85
CA LEU A 196 -20.44 8.12 -7.13
C LEU A 196 -20.26 9.29 -8.10
N ARG A 197 -21.13 9.43 -9.12
CA ARG A 197 -21.08 10.61 -10.01
C ARG A 197 -21.42 11.90 -9.27
N ALA A 198 -22.39 11.87 -8.36
CA ALA A 198 -22.72 13.02 -7.53
C ALA A 198 -21.56 13.38 -6.59
N ALA A 199 -20.98 12.39 -5.90
CA ALA A 199 -19.83 12.57 -5.01
C ALA A 199 -18.61 13.13 -5.75
N ARG A 200 -18.28 12.61 -6.94
CA ARG A 200 -17.17 13.15 -7.74
C ARG A 200 -17.34 14.63 -8.10
N ARG A 201 -18.58 15.08 -8.33
CA ARG A 201 -18.87 16.51 -8.58
C ARG A 201 -18.79 17.32 -7.29
N ALA A 202 -19.42 16.85 -6.22
CA ALA A 202 -19.45 17.53 -4.94
C ALA A 202 -18.05 17.69 -4.32
N HIS A 203 -17.18 16.70 -4.50
CA HIS A 203 -15.83 16.66 -3.92
C HIS A 203 -14.72 16.89 -4.97
N ALA A 204 -15.03 17.49 -6.12
CA ALA A 204 -14.09 17.63 -7.24
C ALA A 204 -12.74 18.25 -6.83
N ARG A 205 -12.76 19.26 -5.96
CA ARG A 205 -11.55 19.91 -5.43
C ARG A 205 -10.72 18.96 -4.56
N ALA A 206 -11.35 18.25 -3.63
CA ALA A 206 -10.67 17.26 -2.78
C ALA A 206 -10.06 16.12 -3.62
N LEU A 207 -10.76 15.64 -4.64
CA LEU A 207 -10.22 14.65 -5.58
C LEU A 207 -8.97 15.19 -6.30
N ALA A 208 -9.02 16.43 -6.80
CA ALA A 208 -7.87 17.06 -7.44
C ALA A 208 -6.67 17.20 -6.49
N ARG A 209 -6.94 17.53 -5.21
CA ARG A 209 -5.94 17.62 -4.15
C ARG A 209 -5.28 16.26 -3.88
N HIS A 210 -6.06 15.20 -3.66
CA HIS A 210 -5.51 13.86 -3.43
C HIS A 210 -4.70 13.34 -4.64
N ARG A 211 -5.16 13.59 -5.87
CA ARG A 211 -4.37 13.26 -7.08
C ARG A 211 -3.04 14.01 -7.10
N HIS A 212 -3.06 15.30 -6.76
CA HIS A 212 -1.86 16.12 -6.75
C HIS A 212 -0.85 15.65 -5.69
N VAL A 213 -1.30 15.39 -4.47
CA VAL A 213 -0.44 14.86 -3.40
C VAL A 213 0.24 13.55 -3.82
N GLN A 214 -0.50 12.63 -4.45
CA GLN A 214 0.08 11.39 -4.97
C GLN A 214 1.10 11.64 -6.10
N PHE A 215 0.86 12.64 -6.95
CA PHE A 215 1.85 13.06 -7.95
C PHE A 215 3.12 13.62 -7.32
N VAL A 216 3.01 14.46 -6.28
CA VAL A 216 4.18 14.98 -5.55
C VAL A 216 4.97 13.84 -4.90
N PHE A 217 4.28 12.94 -4.20
CA PHE A 217 4.90 11.74 -3.61
C PHE A 217 5.66 10.93 -4.65
N GLU A 218 5.02 10.61 -5.77
CA GLU A 218 5.64 9.79 -6.82
C GLU A 218 6.87 10.49 -7.42
N ARG A 219 6.83 11.81 -7.62
CA ARG A 219 7.99 12.58 -8.10
C ARG A 219 9.18 12.51 -7.14
N GLN A 220 8.96 12.70 -5.85
CA GLN A 220 10.02 12.60 -4.83
C GLN A 220 10.55 11.17 -4.73
N TRP A 221 9.66 10.18 -4.73
CA TRP A 221 10.06 8.77 -4.65
C TRP A 221 10.92 8.35 -5.85
N GLN A 222 10.52 8.72 -7.07
CA GLN A 222 11.30 8.40 -8.27
C GLN A 222 12.65 9.13 -8.30
N ALA A 223 12.73 10.36 -7.77
CA ALA A 223 14.00 11.06 -7.61
C ALA A 223 14.93 10.35 -6.62
N LEU A 224 14.40 9.89 -5.47
CA LEU A 224 15.14 9.08 -4.51
C LEU A 224 15.62 7.76 -5.14
N ARG A 225 14.73 7.05 -5.85
CA ARG A 225 15.07 5.80 -6.54
C ARG A 225 16.18 6.00 -7.57
N ALA A 226 16.12 7.08 -8.36
CA ALA A 226 17.18 7.41 -9.31
C ALA A 226 18.51 7.70 -8.60
N ALA A 227 18.48 8.45 -7.50
CA ALA A 227 19.66 8.75 -6.69
C ALA A 227 20.28 7.50 -6.04
N ALA A 228 19.45 6.54 -5.60
CA ALA A 228 19.88 5.26 -5.06
C ALA A 228 20.58 4.42 -6.15
N ARG A 229 19.97 4.33 -7.34
CA ARG A 229 20.54 3.61 -8.48
C ARG A 229 21.88 4.19 -8.94
N ALA A 230 22.00 5.51 -8.98
CA ALA A 230 23.26 6.19 -9.30
C ALA A 230 24.40 5.81 -8.34
N ARG A 231 24.07 5.39 -7.12
CA ARG A 231 24.99 4.91 -6.09
C ARG A 231 25.11 3.38 -6.03
N GLY A 232 24.47 2.66 -6.95
CA GLY A 232 24.44 1.19 -6.95
C GLY A 232 23.63 0.57 -5.81
N ILE A 233 22.72 1.34 -5.19
CA ILE A 233 21.85 0.90 -4.11
C ILE A 233 20.49 0.48 -4.69
N LEU A 234 20.05 -0.73 -4.35
CA LEU A 234 18.73 -1.25 -4.68
C LEU A 234 17.74 -0.90 -3.57
N LEU A 235 16.55 -0.43 -3.93
CA LEU A 235 15.46 -0.26 -2.97
C LEU A 235 14.68 -1.56 -2.82
N PHE A 236 14.57 -2.05 -1.58
CA PHE A 236 13.86 -3.28 -1.23
C PHE A 236 12.60 -2.94 -0.45
N GLY A 237 11.46 -3.00 -1.12
CA GLY A 237 10.17 -2.71 -0.53
C GLY A 237 9.54 -3.92 0.13
N ASP A 238 8.38 -3.68 0.71
CA ASP A 238 7.61 -4.67 1.46
C ASP A 238 6.13 -4.57 1.10
N LEU A 239 5.48 -5.73 0.99
CA LEU A 239 4.10 -5.89 0.58
C LEU A 239 3.40 -6.83 1.56
N PRO A 240 2.52 -6.31 2.43
CA PRO A 240 1.68 -7.13 3.30
C PRO A 240 0.87 -8.12 2.46
N LEU A 241 0.72 -9.39 2.87
CA LEU A 241 -0.12 -10.32 2.10
C LEU A 241 -1.54 -9.78 2.01
N PHE A 242 -2.16 -9.51 3.16
CA PHE A 242 -3.52 -9.00 3.28
C PHE A 242 -3.57 -7.47 3.23
N VAL A 243 -4.76 -6.91 2.99
CA VAL A 243 -5.02 -5.46 3.01
C VAL A 243 -5.93 -5.11 4.18
N ALA A 244 -5.91 -3.86 4.62
CA ALA A 244 -6.84 -3.39 5.66
C ALA A 244 -8.29 -3.43 5.15
N LEU A 245 -9.26 -3.72 6.03
CA LEU A 245 -10.67 -3.67 5.66
C LEU A 245 -11.07 -2.25 5.24
N ASP A 246 -10.69 -1.24 6.02
CA ASP A 246 -10.97 0.18 5.70
C ASP A 246 -9.95 0.71 4.69
N SER A 247 -10.02 0.23 3.45
CA SER A 247 -9.11 0.64 2.39
C SER A 247 -9.83 0.89 1.08
N ALA A 248 -9.21 1.71 0.22
CA ALA A 248 -9.66 1.88 -1.17
C ALA A 248 -9.66 0.56 -1.93
N ASP A 249 -8.73 -0.37 -1.60
CA ASP A 249 -8.65 -1.69 -2.21
C ASP A 249 -9.92 -2.50 -1.98
N VAL A 250 -10.37 -2.59 -0.72
CA VAL A 250 -11.55 -3.40 -0.39
C VAL A 250 -12.83 -2.70 -0.81
N TRP A 251 -12.96 -1.40 -0.54
CA TRP A 251 -14.14 -0.63 -0.95
C TRP A 251 -14.38 -0.70 -2.46
N ALA A 252 -13.34 -0.53 -3.28
CA ALA A 252 -13.48 -0.53 -4.74
C ALA A 252 -13.68 -1.92 -5.35
N HIS A 253 -13.25 -2.97 -4.66
CA HIS A 253 -13.20 -4.34 -5.19
C HIS A 253 -13.84 -5.38 -4.27
N ARG A 254 -14.94 -5.05 -3.59
CA ARG A 254 -15.62 -5.91 -2.59
C ARG A 254 -15.79 -7.38 -3.00
N ALA A 255 -16.08 -7.65 -4.27
CA ALA A 255 -16.27 -9.01 -4.79
C ALA A 255 -15.00 -9.89 -4.77
N LEU A 256 -13.82 -9.30 -4.53
CA LEU A 256 -12.54 -10.00 -4.39
C LEU A 256 -12.25 -10.40 -2.93
N PHE A 257 -13.14 -10.09 -1.99
CA PHE A 257 -12.95 -10.28 -0.56
C PHE A 257 -14.15 -11.00 0.07
N ALA A 258 -13.90 -11.75 1.14
CA ALA A 258 -14.91 -12.52 1.86
C ALA A 258 -15.78 -11.60 2.74
N LEU A 259 -16.74 -10.91 2.11
CA LEU A 259 -17.60 -9.90 2.74
C LEU A 259 -19.09 -10.27 2.63
N ASP A 260 -19.90 -9.77 3.55
CA ASP A 260 -21.36 -9.79 3.45
C ASP A 260 -21.92 -8.62 2.60
N ALA A 261 -23.25 -8.55 2.51
CA ALA A 261 -23.95 -7.53 1.72
C ALA A 261 -23.72 -6.10 2.27
N GLU A 262 -23.47 -5.97 3.56
CA GLU A 262 -23.18 -4.72 4.26
C GLU A 262 -21.69 -4.35 4.20
N GLY A 263 -20.83 -5.24 3.69
CA GLY A 263 -19.41 -5.01 3.54
C GLY A 263 -18.58 -5.39 4.76
N ARG A 264 -19.14 -6.11 5.72
CA ARG A 264 -18.41 -6.67 6.86
C ARG A 264 -17.74 -7.98 6.44
N PRO A 265 -16.54 -8.30 6.96
CA PRO A 265 -15.92 -9.60 6.72
C PRO A 265 -16.81 -10.72 7.25
N THR A 266 -17.01 -11.77 6.45
CA THR A 266 -17.55 -13.04 6.97
C THR A 266 -16.44 -13.88 7.60
N ARG A 267 -15.20 -13.65 7.16
CA ARG A 267 -14.01 -14.38 7.54
C ARG A 267 -12.80 -13.47 7.55
N VAL A 268 -11.90 -13.69 8.49
CA VAL A 268 -10.74 -12.84 8.72
C VAL A 268 -9.45 -13.65 8.83
N ALA A 269 -8.34 -12.97 8.54
CA ALA A 269 -7.00 -13.53 8.61
C ALA A 269 -6.50 -13.64 10.05
N GLY A 270 -5.62 -14.62 10.24
CA GLY A 270 -4.87 -14.83 11.47
C GLY A 270 -3.85 -15.95 11.28
N VAL A 271 -3.31 -16.43 12.41
CA VAL A 271 -2.51 -17.66 12.47
C VAL A 271 -3.02 -18.54 13.61
N PRO A 272 -3.00 -19.87 13.45
CA PRO A 272 -3.42 -20.77 14.52
C PRO A 272 -2.44 -20.71 15.71
N PRO A 273 -2.83 -21.26 16.86
CA PRO A 273 -1.89 -21.60 17.91
C PRO A 273 -0.70 -22.41 17.38
N ASP A 274 0.47 -22.09 17.90
CA ASP A 274 1.69 -22.84 17.65
C ASP A 274 2.54 -22.95 18.93
N TYR A 275 3.74 -23.52 18.82
CA TYR A 275 4.62 -23.69 19.97
C TYR A 275 5.21 -22.37 20.52
N PHE A 276 5.01 -21.24 19.83
CA PHE A 276 5.37 -19.89 20.30
C PHE A 276 4.17 -19.10 20.84
N SER A 277 2.94 -19.40 20.41
CA SER A 277 1.71 -18.74 20.86
C SER A 277 0.58 -19.75 21.09
N GLU A 278 0.16 -19.92 22.35
CA GLU A 278 -0.94 -20.82 22.73
C GLU A 278 -2.31 -20.41 22.15
N THR A 279 -2.49 -19.12 21.84
CA THR A 279 -3.77 -18.58 21.33
C THR A 279 -3.74 -18.28 19.84
N GLY A 280 -2.59 -18.43 19.17
CA GLY A 280 -2.43 -17.93 17.81
C GLY A 280 -2.51 -16.40 17.76
N GLN A 281 -2.94 -15.85 16.63
CA GLN A 281 -3.14 -14.41 16.45
C GLN A 281 -4.35 -14.16 15.55
N LEU A 282 -5.23 -13.26 15.98
CA LEU A 282 -6.34 -12.74 15.19
C LEU A 282 -5.95 -11.38 14.61
N TRP A 283 -5.76 -11.30 13.29
CA TRP A 283 -5.33 -10.05 12.63
C TRP A 283 -6.51 -9.19 12.15
N GLY A 284 -7.63 -9.82 11.80
CA GLY A 284 -8.86 -9.12 11.45
C GLY A 284 -8.94 -8.62 9.99
N ASN A 285 -7.88 -8.78 9.19
CA ASN A 285 -7.92 -8.44 7.76
C ASN A 285 -8.95 -9.30 7.01
N PRO A 286 -9.68 -8.77 6.02
CA PRO A 286 -10.53 -9.58 5.17
C PRO A 286 -9.70 -10.57 4.35
N LEU A 287 -10.23 -11.78 4.19
CA LEU A 287 -9.64 -12.79 3.32
C LEU A 287 -10.01 -12.57 1.86
N TYR A 288 -9.17 -13.08 0.96
CA TYR A 288 -9.38 -13.06 -0.48
C TYR A 288 -10.40 -14.11 -0.92
N GLU A 289 -11.29 -13.73 -1.83
CA GLU A 289 -12.10 -14.68 -2.61
C GLU A 289 -11.25 -15.16 -3.80
N TRP A 290 -10.38 -16.13 -3.57
CA TRP A 290 -9.39 -16.61 -4.55
C TRP A 290 -10.02 -17.10 -5.87
N GLU A 291 -11.24 -17.63 -5.83
CA GLU A 291 -11.99 -17.98 -7.04
C GLU A 291 -12.39 -16.74 -7.86
N ALA A 292 -12.78 -15.65 -7.21
CA ALA A 292 -13.05 -14.37 -7.88
C ALA A 292 -11.78 -13.80 -8.52
N HIS A 293 -10.66 -13.83 -7.80
CA HIS A 293 -9.35 -13.46 -8.37
C HIS A 293 -8.98 -14.34 -9.57
N THR A 294 -9.22 -15.65 -9.50
CA THR A 294 -8.95 -16.59 -10.60
C THR A 294 -9.77 -16.24 -11.84
N ARG A 295 -11.07 -15.94 -11.67
CA ARG A 295 -11.96 -15.49 -12.78
C ARG A 295 -11.46 -14.22 -13.45
N GLU A 296 -10.85 -13.31 -12.68
CA GLU A 296 -10.24 -12.08 -13.19
C GLU A 296 -8.78 -12.24 -13.62
N ARG A 297 -8.27 -13.48 -13.69
CA ARG A 297 -6.87 -13.80 -14.02
C ARG A 297 -5.87 -13.04 -13.15
N PHE A 298 -6.18 -12.93 -11.86
CA PHE A 298 -5.37 -12.26 -10.83
C PHE A 298 -5.04 -10.80 -11.16
N ARG A 299 -5.88 -10.11 -11.97
CA ARG A 299 -5.61 -8.74 -12.42
C ARG A 299 -5.31 -7.78 -11.26
N TRP A 300 -6.10 -7.82 -10.20
CA TRP A 300 -5.88 -6.99 -9.00
C TRP A 300 -4.49 -7.20 -8.39
N TRP A 301 -4.08 -8.46 -8.18
CA TRP A 301 -2.76 -8.81 -7.66
C TRP A 301 -1.62 -8.37 -8.57
N VAL A 302 -1.80 -8.52 -9.89
CA VAL A 302 -0.81 -8.08 -10.88
C VAL A 302 -0.66 -6.55 -10.87
N GLU A 303 -1.76 -5.80 -10.79
CA GLU A 303 -1.73 -4.33 -10.69
C GLU A 303 -1.07 -3.87 -9.38
N ARG A 304 -1.35 -4.55 -8.27
CA ARG A 304 -0.70 -4.33 -6.96
C ARG A 304 0.82 -4.52 -7.05
N LEU A 305 1.28 -5.65 -7.59
CA LEU A 305 2.72 -5.93 -7.78
C LEU A 305 3.39 -4.95 -8.76
N ARG A 306 2.71 -4.57 -9.86
CA ARG A 306 3.23 -3.56 -10.80
C ARG A 306 3.51 -2.23 -10.11
N THR A 307 2.63 -1.81 -9.20
CA THR A 307 2.81 -0.57 -8.43
C THR A 307 4.03 -0.66 -7.53
N GLN A 308 4.22 -1.78 -6.84
CA GLN A 308 5.41 -1.99 -6.00
C GLN A 308 6.69 -2.02 -6.84
N LEU A 309 6.72 -2.71 -7.98
CA LEU A 309 7.90 -2.78 -8.85
C LEU A 309 8.21 -1.45 -9.57
N ALA A 310 7.20 -0.58 -9.74
CA ALA A 310 7.41 0.80 -10.18
C ALA A 310 8.13 1.65 -9.12
N ARG A 311 8.11 1.25 -7.84
CA ARG A 311 8.76 1.96 -6.72
C ARG A 311 10.03 1.30 -6.21
N PHE A 312 10.14 -0.02 -6.31
CA PHE A 312 11.21 -0.81 -5.71
C PHE A 312 11.89 -1.72 -6.72
N ASP A 313 13.14 -2.06 -6.45
CA ASP A 313 13.93 -3.02 -7.25
C ASP A 313 13.74 -4.46 -6.75
N LEU A 314 13.41 -4.62 -5.47
CA LEU A 314 13.06 -5.88 -4.81
C LEU A 314 11.78 -5.67 -4.00
N VAL A 315 10.94 -6.71 -3.85
CA VAL A 315 9.71 -6.65 -3.04
C VAL A 315 9.63 -7.88 -2.17
N ARG A 316 9.54 -7.68 -0.85
CA ARG A 316 9.22 -8.73 0.12
C ARG A 316 7.71 -8.90 0.13
N ILE A 317 7.23 -10.12 0.05
CA ILE A 317 5.82 -10.43 0.31
C ILE A 317 5.78 -10.99 1.72
N ASP A 318 5.24 -10.20 2.64
CA ASP A 318 5.00 -10.64 4.01
C ASP A 318 4.00 -11.80 4.02
N HIS A 319 4.11 -12.69 5.02
CA HIS A 319 3.27 -13.89 5.15
C HIS A 319 3.12 -14.69 3.84
N PHE A 320 4.20 -14.81 3.04
CA PHE A 320 4.21 -15.47 1.73
C PHE A 320 3.52 -16.85 1.72
N ARG A 321 3.59 -17.59 2.82
CA ARG A 321 2.95 -18.90 2.98
C ARG A 321 1.43 -18.88 2.72
N GLY A 322 0.78 -17.73 2.93
CA GLY A 322 -0.65 -17.56 2.70
C GLY A 322 -1.06 -17.63 1.23
N LEU A 323 -0.09 -17.59 0.30
CA LEU A 323 -0.31 -17.89 -1.12
C LEU A 323 -0.45 -19.40 -1.40
N GLU A 324 0.04 -20.25 -0.50
CA GLU A 324 -0.15 -21.71 -0.56
C GLU A 324 -1.37 -22.12 0.25
N ALA A 325 -1.47 -21.67 1.50
CA ALA A 325 -2.68 -21.81 2.31
C ALA A 325 -2.70 -20.74 3.43
N CYS A 326 -3.87 -20.15 3.68
CA CYS A 326 -4.07 -19.19 4.77
C CYS A 326 -4.95 -19.79 5.87
N TRP A 327 -4.80 -19.30 7.10
CA TRP A 327 -5.67 -19.65 8.21
C TRP A 327 -6.91 -18.77 8.19
N GLU A 328 -8.09 -19.40 8.22
CA GLU A 328 -9.39 -18.76 8.10
C GLU A 328 -10.10 -18.78 9.45
N ILE A 329 -10.45 -17.59 9.96
CA ILE A 329 -11.18 -17.43 11.22
C ILE A 329 -12.55 -16.82 10.93
N PRO A 330 -13.67 -17.42 11.38
CA PRO A 330 -14.99 -16.81 11.25
C PRO A 330 -15.04 -15.42 11.90
N ALA A 331 -15.66 -14.46 11.22
CA ALA A 331 -15.82 -13.11 11.78
C ALA A 331 -16.66 -13.17 13.06
N GLY A 332 -16.16 -12.55 14.14
CA GLY A 332 -16.77 -12.58 15.48
C GLY A 332 -16.17 -13.59 16.45
N ALA A 333 -15.23 -14.44 16.01
CA ALA A 333 -14.39 -15.21 16.92
C ALA A 333 -13.56 -14.27 17.83
N ARG A 334 -13.31 -14.69 19.07
CA ARG A 334 -12.55 -13.88 20.05
C ARG A 334 -11.03 -14.01 19.92
N THR A 335 -10.59 -15.13 19.38
CA THR A 335 -9.19 -15.57 19.23
C THR A 335 -9.11 -16.51 18.05
#